data_AF-A0A670J449-F1
#
_entry.id   AF-A0A670J449-F1
#
_cell.length_a   1.000
_cell.length_b   1.000
_cell.length_c   1.000
_cell.angle_alpha   90.00
_cell.angle_beta   90.00
_cell.angle_gamma   90.00
#
_symmetry.space_group_name_H-M   'P 1'
#
loop_
_entity.id
_entity.type
_entity.pdbx_description
1 polymer ?
#
loop_
_entity_poly.entity_id
_entity_poly.type
_entity_poly.pdbx_seq_one_letter_code
_entity_poly.pdbx_strand_id
1 'polypeptide(L)' 'MRIEGSIIGFYEYMNLVLDVAEEIHSKTKSRKQLGRVMLKGDNITLLQSASN' A
#
# COMPACT_ATOMS: atom_id res chain seq x y z
N MET A 1 8.37 0.12 6.90
CA MET A 1 7.91 0.67 5.60
C MET A 1 6.42 0.43 5.53
N ARG A 2 5.65 1.34 4.94
CA ARG A 2 4.21 1.19 4.71
C ARG A 2 3.94 1.63 3.28
N ILE A 3 2.97 1.00 2.63
CA ILE A 3 2.44 1.46 1.35
C ILE A 3 1.05 2.02 1.64
N GLU A 4 0.82 3.26 1.26
CA GLU A 4 -0.48 3.91 1.35
C GLU A 4 -0.98 4.17 -0.07
N GLY A 5 -2.27 4.01 -0.32
CA GLY A 5 -2.86 4.18 -1.64
C GLY A 5 -4.34 3.87 -1.64
N SER A 6 -5.01 4.15 -2.75
CA SER A 6 -6.44 3.84 -2.91
C SER A 6 -6.61 2.43 -3.45
N ILE A 7 -7.34 1.58 -2.74
CA ILE A 7 -7.63 0.22 -3.21
C ILE A 7 -8.59 0.28 -4.40
N ILE A 8 -8.14 -0.23 -5.55
CA ILE A 8 -8.96 -0.32 -6.78
C ILE A 8 -9.30 -1.76 -7.17
N GLY A 9 -8.72 -2.75 -6.50
CA GLY A 9 -9.04 -4.16 -6.70
C GLY A 9 -8.44 -5.04 -5.61
N PHE A 10 -9.15 -6.11 -5.26
CA PHE A 10 -8.72 -7.13 -4.32
C PHE A 10 -9.30 -8.48 -4.70
N TYR A 11 -8.72 -9.57 -4.19
CA TYR A 11 -9.21 -10.93 -4.40
C TYR A 11 -9.04 -11.79 -3.15
N GLU A 12 -9.49 -13.05 -3.20
CA GLU A 12 -9.56 -13.96 -2.04
C GLU A 12 -8.21 -14.22 -1.35
N TYR A 13 -7.10 -14.13 -2.09
CA TYR A 13 -5.75 -14.28 -1.52
C TYR A 13 -5.12 -12.94 -1.10
N MET A 14 -5.91 -11.87 -0.98
CA MET A 14 -5.50 -10.55 -0.47
C MET A 14 -4.37 -9.85 -1.26
N ASN A 15 -4.17 -10.18 -2.52
CA ASN A 15 -3.42 -9.30 -3.42
C ASN A 15 -4.30 -8.08 -3.67
N LEU A 16 -3.67 -6.93 -3.60
CA LEU A 16 -4.35 -5.64 -3.72
C LEU A 16 -3.75 -4.88 -4.88
N VAL A 17 -4.60 -4.25 -5.67
CA VAL A 17 -4.17 -3.21 -6.61
C VAL A 17 -4.45 -1.87 -5.96
N LEU A 18 -3.41 -1.07 -5.77
CA LEU A 18 -3.48 0.29 -5.25
C LEU A 18 -3.24 1.28 -6.39
N ASP A 19 -4.04 2.35 -6.42
CA ASP A 19 -3.80 3.54 -7.24
C ASP A 19 -3.23 4.67 -6.39
N VAL A 20 -2.53 5.60 -7.04
CA VAL A 20 -1.84 6.75 -6.40
C VAL A 20 -1.02 6.36 -5.16
N ALA A 21 -0.35 5.20 -5.22
CA ALA A 21 0.34 4.63 -4.08
C ALA A 21 1.64 5.39 -3.76
N GLU A 22 1.91 5.54 -2.46
CA GLU A 22 3.14 6.06 -1.90
C GLU A 22 3.80 5.03 -0.98
N GLU A 23 5.12 4.92 -1.10
CA GLU A 23 5.95 4.22 -0.12
C GLU A 23 6.40 5.19 0.96
N ILE A 24 6.10 4.86 2.21
CA ILE A 24 6.42 5.67 3.38
C ILE A 24 7.41 4.95 4.28
N HIS A 25 8.56 5.58 4.49
CA HIS A 25 9.56 5.12 5.43
C HIS A 25 9.33 5.76 6.80
N SER A 26 8.90 4.97 7.78
CA SER A 26 8.52 5.49 9.11
C SER A 26 9.68 6.16 9.87
N LYS A 27 10.93 5.71 9.64
CA LYS A 27 12.14 6.22 10.32
C LYS A 27 12.63 7.54 9.73
N THR A 28 12.77 7.61 8.40
CA THR A 28 13.28 8.78 7.68
C THR A 28 12.19 9.78 7.31
N LYS A 29 10.90 9.39 7.46
CA LYS A 29 9.72 10.14 7.01
C LYS A 29 9.72 10.43 5.50
N SER A 30 10.57 9.78 4.72
CA SER A 30 10.59 9.93 3.27
C SER A 30 9.37 9.27 2.65
N ARG A 31 8.79 9.96 1.67
CA ARG A 31 7.70 9.49 0.83
C ARG A 31 8.22 9.33 -0.59
N LYS A 32 7.84 8.23 -1.24
CA LYS A 32 8.17 7.97 -2.64
C LYS A 32 6.91 7.57 -3.38
N GLN A 33 6.56 8.35 -4.40
CA GLN A 33 5.45 8.06 -5.29
C GLN A 33 5.74 6.79 -6.11
N LEU A 34 4.81 5.85 -6.11
CA LEU A 34 4.88 4.59 -6.87
C LEU A 34 3.84 4.54 -7.99
N GLY A 35 2.74 5.30 -7.87
CA GLY A 35 1.63 5.27 -8.83
C GLY A 35 0.79 4.01 -8.64
N ARG A 36 0.52 3.27 -9.72
CA ARG A 36 -0.29 2.05 -9.65
C ARG A 36 0.56 0.83 -9.37
N VAL A 37 0.27 0.12 -8.28
CA VAL A 37 1.05 -1.05 -7.84
C VAL A 37 0.16 -2.20 -7.41
N MET A 38 0.69 -3.41 -7.51
CA MET A 38 0.06 -4.63 -6.98
C MET A 38 0.86 -5.13 -5.77
N LEU A 39 0.19 -5.25 -4.62
CA LEU A 39 0.74 -5.85 -3.42
C LEU A 39 0.38 -7.32 -3.39
N LYS A 40 1.35 -8.19 -3.09
CA LYS A 40 1.10 -9.62 -2.86
C LYS A 40 0.59 -9.85 -1.44
N GLY A 41 -0.50 -10.61 -1.28
CA GLY A 41 -1.17 -10.87 0.00
C GLY A 41 -0.24 -11.50 1.03
N ASP A 42 0.65 -12.40 0.61
CA ASP A 42 1.64 -13.04 1.49
C ASP A 42 2.59 -12.03 2.18
N ASN A 43 2.74 -10.83 1.61
CA ASN A 43 3.59 -9.77 2.14
C ASN A 43 2.81 -8.71 2.94
N ILE A 44 1.50 -8.87 3.13
CA ILE A 44 0.66 -7.92 3.86
C ILE A 44 0.52 -8.38 5.32
N THR A 45 1.16 -7.65 6.23
CA THR A 45 1.06 -7.93 7.68
C THR A 45 -0.14 -7.25 8.33
N LEU A 46 -0.54 -6.06 7.84
CA LEU A 46 -1.63 -5.26 8.40
C LEU A 46 -2.25 -4.42 7.28
N LEU A 47 -3.58 -4.41 7.24
CA LEU A 47 -4.37 -3.48 6.42
C LEU A 47 -5.18 -2.58 7.35
N GLN A 48 -5.09 -1.27 7.14
CA GLN A 48 -5.81 -0.26 7.92
C GLN A 48 -6.12 0.95 7.06
N SER A 49 -7.14 1.73 7.43
CA SER A 49 -7.40 3.01 6.78
C SER A 49 -6.23 3.97 7.03
N ALA A 50 -5.82 4.71 6.00
CA ALA A 50 -4.95 5.85 6.18
C ALA A 50 -5.66 6.87 7.08
N SER A 51 -4.92 7.44 8.04
CA SER A 51 -5.41 8.53 8.89
C SER A 51 -4.99 9.84 8.21
N ASN A 52 -5.97 10.64 7.79
CA ASN A 52 -5.73 12.01 7.30
C ASN A 52 -5.50 12.98 8.47
#